data_AF-A0A6A6UTM9-F1
#
_entry.id   AF-A0A6A6UTM9-F1
#
_cell.length_a   1.000
_cell.length_b   1.000
_cell.length_c   1.000
_cell.angle_alpha   90.00
_cell.angle_beta   90.00
_cell.angle_gamma   90.00
#
_symmetry.space_group_name_H-M   'P 1'
#
loop_
_entity.id
_entity.type
_entity.pdbx_description
1 polymer ?
#
loop_
_entity_poly.entity_id
_entity_poly.type
_entity_poly.pdbx_seq_one_letter_code
_entity_poly.pdbx_strand_id
1 'polypeptide(L)'
;MASPPCPVPLVEDALRPYIRSRQEVLQIRQDISSALQARIGSQISITQLISGSGIPESAESSTSSSTSGLHKQFFDALAAHRAAQAKYEAATTDLKNLRQFSRDNPTAAPSQNGNDVQRYVRSVRQRQQQERMEVVKRALVRLDEMEPHAAKVDVKSAVKEKLGLPPDPPSMAIDQEHISGQIDELSLKLKKTLLQAKSDLATSNQSKQRSQEELDRFGKIPHDVRLAALMKARQELIQWIETELSKVSEDEEEPEDGFEDDHIGHQDSAQEVQFQVQGLYERYVSTRQSLLDDMEMVETGALPDDPITMPKQPSTPAGRSRAGTTQPTLTASELLAVLPTLVQTSRDEASLLQRTAFLRKQANIASSETKQTVQRLAGESHLVPPQTDNIAAWDVAATESTEKTRAFVKEHVKAGLDSIGHAREVLATIQAKRSALEHLKGTL
;
A
#
# COMPACT_ATOMS: atom_id res chain seq x y z
N MET A 1 -3.14 -47.47 64.29
CA MET A 1 -1.78 -47.41 63.71
C MET A 1 -1.41 -45.94 63.63
N ALA A 2 -0.53 -45.49 64.53
CA ALA A 2 -0.12 -44.10 64.66
C ALA A 2 1.01 -43.79 63.67
N SER A 3 0.84 -42.74 62.87
CA SER A 3 1.90 -42.13 62.07
C SER A 3 2.46 -40.89 62.81
N PRO A 4 3.78 -40.66 62.79
CA PRO A 4 4.44 -39.64 63.60
C PRO A 4 4.06 -38.20 63.17
N PRO A 5 4.04 -37.25 64.12
CA PRO A 5 3.81 -35.83 63.82
C PRO A 5 5.02 -35.27 63.07
N CYS A 6 4.81 -34.88 61.81
CA CYS A 6 5.84 -34.22 61.01
C CYS A 6 6.21 -32.85 61.62
N PRO A 7 7.50 -32.49 61.68
CA PRO A 7 7.94 -31.20 62.16
C PRO A 7 7.80 -30.20 61.02
N VAL A 8 6.87 -29.25 61.13
CA VAL A 8 6.97 -27.80 60.82
C VAL A 8 5.53 -27.27 60.70
N PRO A 9 4.86 -26.90 61.80
CA PRO A 9 3.48 -26.40 61.79
C PRO A 9 3.32 -25.10 60.98
N LEU A 10 4.40 -24.34 60.77
CA LEU A 10 4.40 -23.10 60.01
C LEU A 10 4.16 -23.30 58.51
N VAL A 11 4.65 -24.42 57.95
CA VAL A 11 4.47 -24.75 56.53
C VAL A 11 3.08 -25.32 56.29
N GLU A 12 2.54 -26.09 57.23
CA GLU A 12 1.16 -26.54 57.19
C GLU A 12 0.18 -25.36 57.25
N ASP A 13 0.43 -24.38 58.12
CA ASP A 13 -0.39 -23.15 58.18
C ASP A 13 -0.27 -22.29 56.90
N ALA A 14 0.91 -22.22 56.29
CA ALA A 14 1.09 -21.52 55.01
C ALA A 14 0.42 -22.24 53.83
N LEU A 15 0.33 -23.57 53.89
CA LEU A 15 -0.25 -24.40 52.82
C LEU A 15 -1.73 -24.71 53.07
N ARG A 16 -2.28 -24.50 54.28
CA ARG A 16 -3.70 -24.69 54.61
C ARG A 16 -4.69 -24.05 53.63
N PRO A 17 -4.45 -22.85 53.08
CA PRO A 17 -5.35 -22.27 52.06
C PRO A 17 -5.36 -23.04 50.72
N TYR A 18 -4.27 -23.77 50.44
CA TYR A 18 -4.02 -24.49 49.19
C TYR A 18 -4.24 -26.01 49.32
N ILE A 19 -4.27 -26.56 50.55
CA ILE A 19 -4.61 -27.95 50.83
C ILE A 19 -6.13 -28.06 50.92
N ARG A 20 -6.75 -28.47 49.82
CA ARG A 20 -8.20 -28.70 49.72
C ARG A 20 -8.55 -30.15 49.99
N SER A 21 -9.75 -30.38 50.54
CA SER A 21 -10.23 -31.75 50.73
C SER A 21 -10.40 -32.44 49.36
N ARG A 22 -10.24 -33.76 49.31
CA ARG A 22 -10.37 -34.52 48.04
C ARG A 22 -11.73 -34.28 47.37
N GLN A 23 -12.78 -34.06 48.16
CA GLN A 23 -14.12 -33.77 47.68
C GLN A 23 -14.22 -32.35 47.08
N GLU A 24 -13.64 -31.34 47.75
CA GLU A 24 -13.57 -29.97 47.21
C GLU A 24 -12.79 -29.91 45.90
N VAL A 25 -11.66 -30.62 45.80
CA VAL A 25 -10.88 -30.68 44.56
C VAL A 25 -11.67 -31.33 43.43
N LEU A 26 -12.46 -32.36 43.72
CA LEU A 26 -13.32 -33.00 42.73
C LEU A 26 -14.47 -32.08 42.29
N GLN A 27 -15.09 -31.35 43.22
CA GLN A 27 -16.10 -30.33 42.88
C GLN A 27 -15.51 -29.21 42.04
N ILE A 28 -14.37 -28.65 42.42
CA ILE A 28 -13.68 -27.61 41.65
C ILE A 28 -13.32 -28.12 40.24
N ARG A 29 -12.84 -29.36 40.11
CA ARG A 29 -12.60 -29.96 38.78
C ARG A 29 -13.88 -30.13 37.99
N GLN A 30 -14.97 -30.54 38.62
CA GLN A 30 -16.26 -30.71 37.97
C GLN A 30 -16.82 -29.36 37.50
N ASP A 31 -16.73 -28.32 38.34
CA ASP A 31 -17.15 -26.96 38.02
C ASP A 31 -16.33 -26.37 36.88
N ILE A 32 -14.99 -26.48 36.94
CA ILE A 32 -14.11 -26.03 35.85
C ILE A 32 -14.40 -26.82 34.58
N SER A 33 -14.60 -28.14 34.68
CA SER A 33 -14.91 -28.98 33.52
C SER A 33 -16.24 -28.57 32.87
N SER A 34 -17.27 -28.26 33.67
CA SER A 34 -18.56 -27.79 33.15
C SER A 34 -18.46 -26.39 32.54
N ALA A 35 -17.69 -25.47 33.14
CA ALA A 35 -17.47 -24.12 32.62
C ALA A 35 -16.67 -24.13 31.31
N LEU A 36 -15.67 -25.00 31.20
CA LEU A 36 -14.91 -25.19 29.96
C LEU A 36 -15.77 -25.86 28.88
N GLN A 37 -16.56 -26.87 29.24
CA GLN A 37 -17.46 -27.55 28.30
C GLN A 37 -18.57 -26.61 27.79
N ALA A 38 -19.06 -25.70 28.63
CA ALA A 38 -20.01 -24.66 28.23
C ALA A 38 -19.39 -23.63 27.26
N ARG A 39 -18.08 -23.37 27.36
CA ARG A 39 -17.38 -22.42 26.48
C ARG A 39 -16.85 -23.03 25.18
N ILE A 40 -16.53 -24.32 25.18
CA ILE A 40 -15.88 -25.01 24.05
C ILE A 40 -16.90 -25.74 23.17
N GLY A 41 -18.14 -25.90 23.63
CA GLY A 41 -19.18 -26.64 22.91
C GLY A 41 -18.95 -28.16 22.97
N SER A 42 -20.02 -28.95 22.83
CA SER A 42 -20.07 -30.37 23.20
C SER A 42 -19.23 -31.34 22.35
N GLN A 43 -18.36 -30.85 21.47
CA GLN A 43 -17.63 -31.66 20.48
C GLN A 43 -16.22 -32.07 20.92
N ILE A 44 -15.63 -31.43 21.95
CA ILE A 44 -14.26 -31.73 22.37
C ILE A 44 -14.26 -32.25 23.80
N SER A 45 -13.90 -33.52 23.97
CA SER A 45 -13.71 -34.10 25.30
C SER A 45 -12.44 -33.50 25.92
N ILE A 46 -12.50 -33.10 27.19
CA ILE A 46 -11.39 -32.44 27.92
C ILE A 46 -10.07 -33.26 27.86
N THR A 47 -10.17 -34.58 27.73
CA THR A 47 -9.05 -35.48 27.50
C THR A 47 -8.30 -35.23 26.18
N GLN A 48 -8.96 -34.76 25.13
CA GLN A 48 -8.32 -34.45 23.84
C GLN A 48 -7.54 -33.13 23.88
N LEU A 49 -8.00 -32.13 24.65
CA LEU A 49 -7.29 -30.86 24.87
C LEU A 49 -5.97 -31.05 25.63
N ILE A 50 -5.94 -31.98 26.59
CA ILE A 50 -4.73 -32.28 27.37
C ILE A 50 -3.70 -33.08 26.55
N SER A 51 -4.16 -33.83 25.54
CA SER A 51 -3.29 -34.65 24.68
C SER A 51 -2.78 -33.94 23.41
N GLY A 52 -3.07 -32.66 23.22
CA GLY A 52 -2.50 -31.85 22.13
C GLY A 52 -2.83 -32.33 20.71
N SER A 53 -3.81 -33.23 20.56
CA SER A 53 -4.16 -33.84 19.27
C SER A 53 -5.59 -33.47 18.92
N GLY A 54 -5.72 -32.64 17.88
CA GLY A 54 -6.99 -32.31 17.24
C GLY A 54 -7.73 -31.13 17.85
N ILE A 55 -7.28 -29.91 17.54
CA ILE A 55 -8.20 -28.77 17.50
C ILE A 55 -8.85 -28.83 16.11
N PRO A 56 -10.18 -29.02 15.98
CA PRO A 56 -10.84 -28.96 14.69
C PRO A 56 -10.77 -27.54 14.10
N GLU A 57 -10.52 -27.52 12.80
CA GLU A 57 -10.15 -26.40 11.92
C GLU A 57 -11.25 -25.34 11.71
N SER A 58 -12.25 -25.28 12.60
CA SER A 58 -13.40 -24.39 12.43
C SER A 58 -13.91 -23.93 13.79
N ALA A 59 -13.18 -22.99 14.36
CA ALA A 59 -13.67 -22.16 15.45
C ALA A 59 -13.13 -20.75 15.22
N GLU A 60 -13.81 -20.03 14.33
CA GLU A 60 -13.88 -18.57 14.39
C GLU A 60 -14.49 -18.21 15.74
N SER A 61 -13.64 -18.22 16.76
CA SER A 61 -13.97 -17.75 18.09
C SER A 61 -13.65 -16.27 18.09
N SER A 62 -14.71 -15.48 17.90
CA SER A 62 -14.85 -14.14 18.42
C SER A 62 -14.43 -14.13 19.90
N THR A 63 -13.14 -13.95 20.16
CA THR A 63 -12.60 -13.76 21.50
C THR A 63 -12.74 -12.30 21.88
N SER A 64 -13.98 -11.90 22.17
CA SER A 64 -14.27 -10.65 22.86
C SER A 64 -13.87 -10.78 24.33
N SER A 65 -12.59 -10.63 24.63
CA SER A 65 -12.14 -10.29 25.99
C SER A 65 -10.75 -9.68 25.96
N SER A 66 -10.69 -8.35 26.12
CA SER A 66 -9.57 -7.48 26.54
C SER A 66 -8.20 -8.13 26.81
N THR A 67 -7.58 -8.76 25.81
CA THR A 67 -6.18 -9.19 25.91
C THR A 67 -5.30 -8.04 25.42
N SER A 68 -4.92 -7.20 26.38
CA SER A 68 -4.02 -6.06 26.18
C SER A 68 -2.71 -6.46 25.48
N GLY A 69 -2.35 -5.68 24.46
CA GLY A 69 -1.02 -5.54 23.85
C GLY A 69 -0.39 -6.82 23.30
N LEU A 70 0.40 -7.50 24.13
CA LEU A 70 1.32 -8.56 23.72
C LEU A 70 0.59 -9.85 23.29
N HIS A 71 -0.48 -10.21 23.99
CA HIS A 71 -1.27 -11.41 23.63
C HIS A 71 -1.99 -11.21 22.29
N LYS A 72 -2.55 -10.02 22.04
CA LYS A 72 -3.14 -9.68 20.74
C LYS A 72 -2.10 -9.78 19.62
N GLN A 73 -0.93 -9.17 19.80
CA GLN A 73 0.17 -9.26 18.83
C GLN A 73 0.63 -10.70 18.57
N PHE A 74 0.66 -11.56 19.60
CA PHE A 74 0.99 -12.97 19.44
C PHE A 74 -0.07 -13.72 18.60
N PHE A 75 -1.36 -13.46 18.84
CA PHE A 75 -2.43 -14.08 18.06
C PHE A 75 -2.47 -13.55 16.62
N ASP A 76 -2.24 -12.25 16.42
CA ASP A 76 -2.14 -11.63 15.09
C ASP A 76 -0.94 -12.20 14.32
N ALA A 77 0.22 -12.36 14.98
CA ALA A 77 1.39 -13.00 14.38
C ALA A 77 1.15 -14.48 14.04
N LEU A 78 0.41 -15.21 14.87
CA LEU A 78 0.02 -16.59 14.58
C LEU A 78 -0.95 -16.68 13.39
N ALA A 79 -1.90 -15.76 13.29
CA ALA A 79 -2.82 -15.66 12.16
C ALA A 79 -2.05 -15.35 10.87
N ALA A 80 -1.15 -14.37 10.91
CA ALA A 80 -0.29 -14.01 9.79
C ALA A 80 0.63 -15.17 9.36
N HIS A 81 1.22 -15.89 10.32
CA HIS A 81 2.04 -17.07 10.03
C HIS A 81 1.24 -18.17 9.34
N ARG A 82 0.01 -18.46 9.80
CA ARG A 82 -0.88 -19.43 9.15
C ARG A 82 -1.27 -18.99 7.74
N ALA A 83 -1.59 -17.72 7.55
CA ALA A 83 -1.89 -17.17 6.23
C ALA A 83 -0.69 -17.28 5.27
N ALA A 84 0.53 -16.99 5.76
CA ALA A 84 1.76 -17.13 4.99
C ALA A 84 2.04 -18.59 4.62
N GLN A 85 1.81 -19.52 5.56
CA GLN A 85 1.98 -20.95 5.31
C GLN A 85 0.99 -21.45 4.25
N ALA A 86 -0.28 -21.04 4.32
CA ALA A 86 -1.28 -21.38 3.31
C ALA A 86 -0.91 -20.86 1.92
N LYS A 87 -0.40 -19.62 1.83
CA LYS A 87 0.10 -19.04 0.57
C LYS A 87 1.31 -19.80 0.01
N TYR A 88 2.24 -20.20 0.88
CA TYR A 88 3.39 -21.00 0.48
C TYR A 88 2.97 -22.38 -0.03
N GLU A 89 2.06 -23.05 0.67
CA GLU A 89 1.54 -24.35 0.26
C GLU A 89 0.83 -24.26 -1.09
N ALA A 90 -0.03 -23.25 -1.30
CA ALA A 90 -0.66 -22.98 -2.60
C ALA A 90 0.35 -22.73 -3.72
N ALA A 91 1.38 -21.90 -3.49
CA ALA A 91 2.43 -21.69 -4.47
C ALA A 91 3.21 -22.98 -4.78
N THR A 92 3.44 -23.83 -3.77
CA THR A 92 4.15 -25.10 -3.98
C THR A 92 3.31 -26.12 -4.73
N THR A 93 1.99 -26.15 -4.54
CA THR A 93 1.08 -27.02 -5.29
C THR A 93 0.97 -26.54 -6.73
N ASP A 94 0.87 -25.24 -6.98
CA ASP A 94 0.87 -24.67 -8.34
C ASP A 94 2.16 -25.02 -9.11
N LEU A 95 3.32 -24.89 -8.45
CA LEU A 95 4.59 -25.28 -9.06
C LEU A 95 4.68 -26.78 -9.35
N LYS A 96 4.11 -27.63 -8.48
CA LYS A 96 4.02 -29.08 -8.72
C LYS A 96 3.09 -29.39 -9.90
N ASN A 97 1.94 -28.72 -9.97
CA ASN A 97 0.98 -28.85 -11.07
C ASN A 97 1.62 -28.45 -12.40
N LEU A 98 2.29 -27.29 -12.47
CA LEU A 98 3.03 -26.83 -13.65
C LEU A 98 4.10 -27.84 -14.10
N ARG A 99 4.86 -28.41 -13.16
CA ARG A 99 5.85 -29.46 -13.46
C ARG A 99 5.21 -30.76 -13.95
N GLN A 100 4.04 -31.12 -13.43
CA GLN A 100 3.31 -32.33 -13.81
C GLN A 100 2.64 -32.18 -15.18
N PHE A 101 1.99 -31.05 -15.46
CA PHE A 101 1.46 -30.71 -16.80
C PHE A 101 2.56 -30.71 -17.88
N SER A 102 3.77 -30.28 -17.54
CA SER A 102 4.92 -30.34 -18.46
C SER A 102 5.47 -31.75 -18.68
N ARG A 103 5.15 -32.72 -17.81
CA ARG A 103 5.65 -34.11 -17.88
C ARG A 103 4.64 -35.06 -18.54
N ASP A 104 3.35 -34.84 -18.32
CA ASP A 104 2.28 -35.73 -18.81
C ASP A 104 1.85 -35.45 -20.26
N ASN A 105 2.38 -34.39 -20.91
CA ASN A 105 2.05 -34.05 -22.29
C ASN A 105 3.30 -33.85 -23.19
N PRO A 106 4.04 -34.93 -23.52
CA PRO A 106 5.24 -34.86 -24.36
C PRO A 106 4.96 -34.72 -25.88
N THR A 107 3.69 -34.68 -26.31
CA THR A 107 3.28 -34.68 -27.73
C THR A 107 2.92 -33.32 -28.30
N ALA A 108 2.89 -32.25 -27.50
CA ALA A 108 2.87 -30.90 -28.05
C ALA A 108 4.29 -30.56 -28.53
N ALA A 109 4.45 -30.37 -29.84
CA ALA A 109 5.66 -29.84 -30.47
C ALA A 109 6.29 -28.73 -29.61
N PRO A 110 7.64 -28.62 -29.52
CA PRO A 110 8.30 -27.67 -28.63
C PRO A 110 7.74 -26.28 -28.90
N SER A 111 6.88 -25.82 -27.99
CA SER A 111 6.26 -24.51 -28.06
C SER A 111 7.40 -23.50 -28.15
N GLN A 112 7.40 -22.70 -29.21
CA GLN A 112 8.40 -21.66 -29.46
C GLN A 112 8.57 -20.70 -28.25
N ASN A 113 7.59 -20.68 -27.34
CA ASN A 113 7.60 -19.95 -26.07
C ASN A 113 8.80 -20.30 -25.18
N GLY A 114 9.29 -21.55 -25.17
CA GLY A 114 10.49 -21.93 -24.41
C GLY A 114 11.77 -21.34 -25.01
N ASN A 115 11.82 -21.21 -26.34
CA ASN A 115 12.91 -20.56 -27.04
C ASN A 115 12.85 -19.03 -26.90
N ASP A 116 11.67 -18.43 -26.81
CA ASP A 116 11.52 -16.98 -26.69
C ASP A 116 11.97 -16.46 -25.32
N VAL A 117 11.65 -17.17 -24.23
CA VAL A 117 12.20 -16.83 -22.90
C VAL A 117 13.72 -17.00 -22.89
N GLN A 118 14.25 -18.07 -23.51
CA GLN A 118 15.70 -18.28 -23.58
C GLN A 118 16.40 -17.23 -24.46
N ARG A 119 15.78 -16.80 -25.57
CA ARG A 119 16.24 -15.70 -26.43
C ARG A 119 16.21 -14.38 -25.68
N TYR A 120 15.14 -14.10 -24.93
CA TYR A 120 15.03 -12.94 -24.06
C TYR A 120 16.16 -12.91 -23.03
N VAL A 121 16.36 -14.00 -22.28
CA VAL A 121 17.45 -14.08 -21.27
C VAL A 121 18.83 -13.89 -21.91
N ARG A 122 19.09 -14.47 -23.09
CA ARG A 122 20.34 -14.25 -23.82
C ARG A 122 20.50 -12.78 -24.24
N SER A 123 19.43 -12.14 -24.70
CA SER A 123 19.45 -10.72 -25.07
C SER A 123 19.70 -9.81 -23.86
N VAL A 124 19.10 -10.11 -22.69
CA VAL A 124 19.34 -9.38 -21.44
C VAL A 124 20.81 -9.51 -21.03
N ARG A 125 21.38 -10.72 -21.11
CA ARG A 125 22.81 -10.94 -20.80
C ARG A 125 23.73 -10.19 -21.77
N GLN A 126 23.41 -10.20 -23.06
CA GLN A 126 24.18 -9.47 -24.07
C GLN A 126 24.12 -7.96 -23.82
N ARG A 127 22.96 -7.42 -23.43
CA ARG A 127 22.79 -6.00 -23.08
C ARG A 127 23.54 -5.63 -21.81
N GLN A 128 23.49 -6.44 -20.75
CA GLN A 128 24.31 -6.23 -19.55
C GLN A 128 25.81 -6.22 -19.89
N GLN A 129 26.24 -7.07 -20.83
CA GLN A 129 27.62 -7.05 -21.30
C GLN A 129 27.94 -5.78 -22.09
N GLN A 130 27.01 -5.28 -22.91
CA GLN A 130 27.15 -4.02 -23.62
C GLN A 130 27.24 -2.82 -22.67
N GLU A 131 26.37 -2.73 -21.67
CA GLU A 131 26.41 -1.65 -20.65
C GLU A 131 27.75 -1.65 -19.90
N ARG A 132 28.25 -2.83 -19.51
CA ARG A 132 29.60 -2.97 -18.91
C ARG A 132 30.68 -2.46 -19.85
N MET A 133 30.61 -2.83 -21.13
CA MET A 133 31.56 -2.36 -22.14
C MET A 133 31.45 -0.85 -22.38
N GLU A 134 30.27 -0.25 -22.30
CA GLU A 134 30.07 1.19 -22.42
C GLU A 134 30.61 1.95 -21.21
N VAL A 135 30.49 1.40 -20.00
CA VAL A 135 31.12 1.95 -18.80
C VAL A 135 32.64 1.93 -18.97
N VAL A 136 33.21 0.80 -19.41
CA VAL A 136 34.65 0.68 -19.69
C VAL A 136 35.07 1.65 -20.80
N LYS A 137 34.31 1.76 -21.89
CA LYS A 137 34.60 2.69 -22.98
C LYS A 137 34.55 4.14 -22.52
N ARG A 138 33.56 4.53 -21.72
CA ARG A 138 33.49 5.87 -21.10
C ARG A 138 34.66 6.13 -20.16
N ALA A 139 35.07 5.14 -19.38
CA ALA A 139 36.25 5.24 -18.54
C ALA A 139 37.54 5.41 -19.37
N LEU A 140 37.67 4.67 -20.48
CA LEU A 140 38.80 4.80 -21.41
C LEU A 140 38.82 6.16 -22.11
N VAL A 141 37.68 6.69 -22.55
CA VAL A 141 37.59 8.03 -23.14
C VAL A 141 38.02 9.10 -22.11
N ARG A 142 37.58 8.98 -20.85
CA ARG A 142 38.04 9.88 -19.77
C ARG A 142 39.54 9.76 -19.48
N LEU A 143 40.15 8.62 -19.77
CA LEU A 143 41.60 8.40 -19.66
C LEU A 143 42.36 8.89 -20.90
N ASP A 144 41.74 8.89 -22.08
CA ASP A 144 42.30 9.40 -23.34
C ASP A 144 42.26 10.94 -23.40
N GLU A 145 41.23 11.54 -22.79
CA GLU A 145 41.15 12.98 -22.51
C GLU A 145 42.22 13.47 -21.50
N MET A 146 43.05 12.57 -20.97
CA MET A 146 44.18 12.91 -20.10
C MET A 146 45.35 13.45 -20.94
N GLU A 147 45.63 14.75 -20.87
CA GLU A 147 46.91 15.27 -21.37
C GLU A 147 48.08 14.70 -20.56
N PRO A 148 49.17 14.24 -21.21
CA PRO A 148 50.28 13.59 -20.53
C PRO A 148 51.04 14.57 -19.62
N HIS A 149 50.73 14.57 -18.32
CA HIS A 149 51.48 15.32 -17.33
C HIS A 149 52.81 14.62 -17.04
N ALA A 150 53.91 15.29 -17.41
CA ALA A 150 55.28 14.78 -17.46
C ALA A 150 55.98 14.55 -16.10
N ALA A 151 55.26 14.28 -15.01
CA ALA A 151 55.87 14.17 -13.69
C ALA A 151 55.31 13.00 -12.88
N LYS A 152 55.87 11.81 -13.06
CA LYS A 152 56.00 10.70 -12.08
C LYS A 152 54.89 10.58 -11.01
N VAL A 153 53.62 10.63 -11.39
CA VAL A 153 52.52 10.19 -10.52
C VAL A 153 52.22 8.74 -10.89
N ASP A 154 52.17 7.87 -9.88
CA ASP A 154 51.77 6.48 -10.04
C ASP A 154 50.47 6.43 -10.85
N VAL A 155 50.49 5.78 -12.01
CA VAL A 155 49.35 5.74 -12.95
C VAL A 155 48.09 5.26 -12.21
N LYS A 156 48.25 4.40 -11.20
CA LYS A 156 47.15 3.89 -10.37
C LYS A 156 46.51 4.96 -9.48
N SER A 157 47.27 5.92 -8.94
CA SER A 157 46.72 6.98 -8.10
C SER A 157 46.01 8.05 -8.94
N ALA A 158 46.55 8.41 -10.11
CA ALA A 158 45.91 9.33 -11.05
C ALA A 158 44.58 8.78 -11.60
N VAL A 159 44.54 7.48 -11.93
CA VAL A 159 43.33 6.76 -12.34
C VAL A 159 42.30 6.75 -11.20
N LYS A 160 42.71 6.48 -9.95
CA LYS A 160 41.82 6.43 -8.78
C LYS A 160 41.23 7.79 -8.38
N GLU A 161 41.99 8.87 -8.57
CA GLU A 161 41.54 10.24 -8.25
C GLU A 161 40.44 10.75 -9.18
N LYS A 162 40.45 10.36 -10.47
CA LYS A 162 39.51 10.87 -11.48
C LYS A 162 38.37 9.91 -11.83
N LEU A 163 38.59 8.60 -11.79
CA LEU A 163 37.53 7.60 -12.02
C LEU A 163 36.73 7.28 -10.75
N GLY A 164 37.21 7.71 -9.58
CA GLY A 164 36.65 7.31 -8.29
C GLY A 164 37.01 5.87 -7.94
N LEU A 165 36.67 5.44 -6.72
CA LEU A 165 36.75 4.02 -6.39
C LEU A 165 35.69 3.27 -7.23
N PRO A 166 36.02 2.11 -7.83
CA PRO A 166 35.01 1.28 -8.46
C PRO A 166 33.94 0.92 -7.43
N PRO A 167 32.64 0.92 -7.79
CA PRO A 167 31.63 0.35 -6.91
C PRO A 167 31.98 -1.11 -6.68
N ASP A 168 31.99 -1.53 -5.41
CA ASP A 168 32.26 -2.92 -5.07
C ASP A 168 31.29 -3.83 -5.86
N PRO A 169 31.79 -4.94 -6.43
CA PRO A 169 30.91 -5.87 -7.12
C PRO A 169 29.80 -6.28 -6.15
N PRO A 170 28.54 -6.50 -6.62
CA PRO A 170 27.49 -7.01 -5.76
C PRO A 170 27.90 -8.42 -5.32
N SER A 171 28.64 -8.49 -4.22
CA SER A 171 28.84 -9.70 -3.48
C SER A 171 27.46 -10.08 -2.99
N MET A 172 27.05 -11.32 -3.27
CA MET A 172 25.92 -11.94 -2.58
C MET A 172 26.29 -12.24 -1.11
N ALA A 173 27.08 -11.37 -0.48
CA ALA A 173 27.21 -11.24 0.94
C ALA A 173 26.24 -10.11 1.29
N ILE A 174 25.01 -10.50 1.65
CA ILE A 174 24.09 -9.64 2.39
C ILE A 174 24.94 -8.89 3.43
N ASP A 175 24.87 -7.56 3.43
CA ASP A 175 25.68 -6.66 4.26
C ASP A 175 25.64 -7.07 5.73
N GLN A 176 26.50 -8.01 6.12
CA GLN A 176 26.51 -8.57 7.46
C GLN A 176 26.98 -7.51 8.45
N GLU A 177 27.80 -6.55 7.97
CA GLU A 177 28.25 -5.37 8.70
C GLU A 177 27.16 -4.29 8.85
N HIS A 178 26.33 -4.07 7.82
CA HIS A 178 25.21 -3.12 7.92
C HIS A 178 24.10 -3.68 8.81
N ILE A 179 23.81 -4.98 8.70
CA ILE A 179 22.85 -5.66 9.58
C ILE A 179 23.40 -5.74 11.00
N SER A 180 24.69 -6.04 11.21
CA SER A 180 25.27 -6.03 12.57
C SER A 180 25.29 -4.63 13.16
N GLY A 181 25.62 -3.60 12.37
CA GLY A 181 25.56 -2.20 12.78
C GLY A 181 24.13 -1.79 13.17
N GLN A 182 23.14 -2.17 12.36
CA GLN A 182 21.73 -1.90 12.65
C GLN A 182 21.23 -2.67 13.89
N ILE A 183 21.67 -3.91 14.10
CA ILE A 183 21.36 -4.69 15.31
C ILE A 183 22.01 -4.04 16.53
N ASP A 184 23.25 -3.56 16.42
CA ASP A 184 23.95 -2.90 17.51
C ASP A 184 23.28 -1.56 17.85
N GLU A 185 22.88 -0.77 16.86
CA GLU A 185 22.12 0.47 17.04
C GLU A 185 20.76 0.21 17.71
N LEU A 186 20.02 -0.80 17.26
CA LEU A 186 18.77 -1.22 17.89
C LEU A 186 19.00 -1.71 19.32
N SER A 187 20.09 -2.42 19.58
CA SER A 187 20.46 -2.87 20.93
C SER A 187 20.82 -1.69 21.84
N LEU A 188 21.49 -0.67 21.32
CA LEU A 188 21.82 0.55 22.05
C LEU A 188 20.57 1.38 22.33
N LYS A 189 19.64 1.49 21.36
CA LYS A 189 18.34 2.13 21.53
C LYS A 189 17.54 1.41 22.62
N LEU A 190 17.49 0.08 22.61
CA LEU A 190 16.83 -0.73 23.64
C LEU A 190 17.48 -0.53 25.02
N LYS A 191 18.82 -0.55 25.11
CA LYS A 191 19.51 -0.30 26.38
C LYS A 191 19.22 1.10 26.91
N LYS A 192 19.17 2.10 26.03
CA LYS A 192 18.80 3.48 26.40
C LYS A 192 17.36 3.56 26.91
N THR A 193 16.40 2.98 26.20
CA THR A 193 14.99 2.99 26.64
C THR A 193 14.79 2.20 27.93
N LEU A 194 15.52 1.09 28.11
CA LEU A 194 15.49 0.32 29.35
C LEU A 194 16.07 1.12 30.53
N LEU A 195 17.17 1.85 30.32
CA LEU A 195 17.73 2.72 31.36
C LEU A 195 16.80 3.89 31.69
N GLN A 196 16.15 4.49 30.69
CA GLN A 196 15.13 5.52 30.89
C GLN A 196 13.94 4.96 31.67
N ALA A 197 13.36 3.84 31.24
CA ALA A 197 12.26 3.19 31.95
C ALA A 197 12.64 2.79 33.39
N LYS A 198 13.88 2.35 33.62
CA LYS A 198 14.39 2.04 34.97
C LYS A 198 14.51 3.30 35.83
N SER A 199 14.98 4.40 35.25
CA SER A 199 15.05 5.71 35.92
C SER A 199 13.65 6.22 36.27
N ASP A 200 12.70 6.11 35.34
CA ASP A 200 11.31 6.54 35.52
C ASP A 200 10.61 5.68 36.59
N LEU A 201 10.88 4.37 36.61
CA LEU A 201 10.38 3.49 37.65
C LEU A 201 11.00 3.81 39.02
N ALA A 202 12.30 4.13 39.07
CA ALA A 202 12.97 4.52 40.31
C ALA A 202 12.42 5.84 40.87
N THR A 203 12.19 6.84 40.02
CA THR A 203 11.60 8.13 40.40
C THR A 203 10.15 7.99 40.84
N SER A 204 9.35 7.18 40.14
CA SER A 204 7.97 6.85 40.56
C SER A 204 7.93 6.13 41.90
N ASN A 205 8.80 5.14 42.11
CA ASN A 205 8.90 4.43 43.39
C ASN A 205 9.37 5.35 44.53
N GLN A 206 10.31 6.25 44.27
CA GLN A 206 10.74 7.24 45.24
C GLN A 206 9.59 8.21 45.60
N SER A 207 8.81 8.64 44.61
CA SER A 207 7.63 9.48 44.87
C SER A 207 6.59 8.73 45.70
N LYS A 208 6.32 7.45 45.40
CA LYS A 208 5.41 6.60 46.19
C LYS A 208 5.88 6.43 47.63
N GLN A 209 7.17 6.16 47.83
CA GLN A 209 7.76 6.06 49.17
C GLN A 209 7.64 7.37 49.95
N ARG A 210 7.94 8.51 49.32
CA ARG A 210 7.75 9.83 49.95
C ARG A 210 6.30 10.08 50.34
N SER A 211 5.35 9.79 49.45
CA SER A 211 3.92 9.91 49.76
C SER A 211 3.49 8.96 50.88
N GLN A 212 4.04 7.75 50.93
CA GLN A 212 3.75 6.78 52.00
C GLN A 212 4.33 7.22 53.35
N GLU A 213 5.55 7.77 53.36
CA GLU A 213 6.14 8.38 54.56
C GLU A 213 5.36 9.61 55.04
N GLU A 214 4.84 10.43 54.12
CA GLU A 214 3.95 11.54 54.46
C GLU A 214 2.63 11.03 55.06
N LEU A 215 2.03 9.98 54.49
CA LEU A 215 0.82 9.35 55.03
C LEU A 215 1.02 8.79 56.44
N ASP A 216 2.15 8.13 56.68
CA ASP A 216 2.52 7.59 58.00
C ASP A 216 2.78 8.71 59.02
N ARG A 217 3.33 9.86 58.60
CA ARG A 217 3.50 11.05 59.46
C ARG A 217 2.18 11.74 59.79
N PHE A 218 1.20 11.72 58.89
CA PHE A 218 -0.07 12.41 59.09
C PHE A 218 -1.15 11.54 59.75
N GLY A 219 -1.01 10.20 59.83
CA GLY A 219 -1.81 9.26 60.63
C GLY A 219 -3.31 9.18 60.29
N LYS A 220 -4.02 10.31 60.24
CA LYS A 220 -5.38 10.50 59.73
C LYS A 220 -5.47 11.83 58.97
N ILE A 221 -5.55 11.75 57.64
CA ILE A 221 -5.76 12.90 56.76
C ILE A 221 -7.16 13.50 57.02
N PRO A 222 -7.30 14.83 57.21
CA PRO A 222 -8.59 15.49 57.36
C PRO A 222 -9.51 15.25 56.16
N HIS A 223 -10.82 15.20 56.38
CA HIS A 223 -11.79 14.87 55.34
C HIS A 223 -11.75 15.88 54.17
N ASP A 224 -11.52 17.16 54.46
CA ASP A 224 -11.45 18.23 53.46
C ASP A 224 -10.23 18.09 52.52
N VAL A 225 -9.09 17.67 53.06
CA VAL A 225 -7.89 17.40 52.26
C VAL A 225 -8.10 16.17 51.38
N ARG A 226 -8.85 15.18 51.86
CA ARG A 226 -9.22 14.00 51.07
C ARG A 226 -10.17 14.36 49.93
N LEU A 227 -11.17 15.22 50.18
CA LEU A 227 -12.08 15.70 49.15
C LEU A 227 -11.34 16.53 48.10
N ALA A 228 -10.46 17.45 48.52
CA ALA A 228 -9.64 18.24 47.61
C ALA A 228 -8.68 17.38 46.77
N ALA A 229 -8.04 16.37 47.38
CA ALA A 229 -7.20 15.41 46.67
C ALA A 229 -7.99 14.57 45.67
N LEU A 230 -9.20 14.15 46.03
CA LEU A 230 -10.08 13.36 45.14
C LEU A 230 -10.61 14.22 43.98
N MET A 231 -10.94 15.49 44.23
CA MET A 231 -11.27 16.44 43.16
C MET A 231 -10.09 16.69 42.22
N LYS A 232 -8.88 16.82 42.77
CA LYS A 232 -7.65 16.97 41.97
C LYS A 232 -7.34 15.71 41.16
N ALA A 233 -7.45 14.52 41.76
CA ALA A 233 -7.28 13.25 41.06
C ALA A 233 -8.34 13.07 39.95
N ARG A 234 -9.59 13.51 40.19
CA ARG A 234 -10.63 13.54 39.16
C ARG A 234 -10.25 14.48 38.01
N GLN A 235 -9.75 15.68 38.31
CA GLN A 235 -9.34 16.64 37.28
C GLN A 235 -8.14 16.13 36.48
N GLU A 236 -7.15 15.51 37.13
CA GLU A 236 -6.01 14.89 36.47
C GLU A 236 -6.44 13.69 35.61
N LEU A 237 -7.42 12.90 36.06
CA LEU A 237 -7.96 11.78 35.28
C LEU A 237 -8.76 12.28 34.07
N ILE A 238 -9.56 13.33 34.23
CA ILE A 238 -10.25 13.99 33.11
C ILE A 238 -9.22 14.52 32.11
N GLN A 239 -8.21 15.24 32.58
CA GLN A 239 -7.13 15.75 31.72
C GLN A 239 -6.39 14.61 31.02
N TRP A 240 -6.09 13.51 31.72
CA TRP A 240 -5.45 12.35 31.12
C TRP A 240 -6.34 11.71 30.06
N ILE A 241 -7.64 11.53 30.32
CA ILE A 241 -8.60 11.02 29.32
C ILE A 241 -8.70 11.98 28.13
N GLU A 242 -8.78 13.29 28.35
CA GLU A 242 -8.82 14.29 27.28
C GLU A 242 -7.55 14.27 26.44
N THR A 243 -6.38 14.10 27.07
CA THR A 243 -5.08 13.98 26.38
C THR A 243 -4.97 12.66 25.62
N GLU A 244 -5.52 11.57 26.16
CA GLU A 244 -5.50 10.28 25.49
C GLU A 244 -6.54 10.22 24.36
N LEU A 245 -7.70 10.87 24.53
CA LEU A 245 -8.68 11.06 23.45
C LEU A 245 -8.14 11.98 22.36
N SER A 246 -7.36 13.02 22.70
CA SER A 246 -6.72 13.88 21.70
C SER A 246 -5.63 13.14 20.92
N LYS A 247 -4.87 12.26 21.58
CA LYS A 247 -3.93 11.36 20.89
C LYS A 247 -4.63 10.33 20.02
N VAL A 248 -5.77 9.79 20.46
CA VAL A 248 -6.58 8.88 19.63
C VAL A 248 -7.14 9.59 18.39
N SER A 249 -7.41 10.90 18.45
CA SER A 249 -7.75 11.68 17.25
C SER A 249 -6.56 12.06 16.35
N GLU A 250 -5.33 12.02 16.86
CA GLU A 250 -4.09 12.22 16.08
C GLU A 250 -3.53 10.89 15.52
N ASP A 251 -3.74 9.76 16.21
CA ASP A 251 -3.37 8.40 15.75
C ASP A 251 -4.38 7.80 14.74
N GLU A 252 -5.38 8.57 14.30
CA GLU A 252 -6.15 8.33 13.07
C GLU A 252 -5.41 8.87 11.81
N GLU A 253 -4.13 9.23 11.92
CA GLU A 253 -3.20 9.21 10.79
C GLU A 253 -2.71 7.77 10.51
N GLU A 254 -3.41 7.11 9.58
CA GLU A 254 -3.10 5.86 8.87
C GLU A 254 -2.86 4.59 9.71
N PRO A 255 -3.68 3.55 9.43
CA PRO A 255 -3.11 2.52 8.57
C PRO A 255 -3.93 2.24 7.32
N GLU A 256 -3.18 1.90 6.26
CA GLU A 256 -3.55 0.97 5.21
C GLU A 256 -4.53 -0.12 5.73
N ASP A 257 -5.67 -0.28 5.06
CA ASP A 257 -5.92 -1.38 4.13
C ASP A 257 -7.43 -1.59 3.95
N GLY A 258 -7.79 -1.91 2.71
CA GLY A 258 -9.00 -2.62 2.29
C GLY A 258 -10.31 -2.31 3.00
N PHE A 259 -11.08 -1.39 2.43
CA PHE A 259 -12.50 -1.65 2.25
C PHE A 259 -12.88 -1.43 0.79
N GLU A 260 -13.04 -2.56 0.13
CA GLU A 260 -13.80 -2.75 -1.09
C GLU A 260 -15.16 -2.05 -0.93
N ASP A 261 -15.48 -1.14 -1.85
CA ASP A 261 -16.84 -1.10 -2.37
C ASP A 261 -16.77 -1.47 -3.84
N ASP A 262 -16.92 -2.76 -4.05
CA ASP A 262 -17.12 -3.42 -5.32
C ASP A 262 -18.51 -3.03 -5.84
N HIS A 263 -18.60 -1.85 -6.47
CA HIS A 263 -19.73 -1.51 -7.32
C HIS A 263 -19.27 -1.23 -8.74
N ILE A 264 -19.11 -2.36 -9.44
CA ILE A 264 -19.59 -2.61 -10.79
C ILE A 264 -18.89 -1.79 -11.88
N GLY A 265 -17.98 -2.48 -12.56
CA GLY A 265 -17.69 -2.20 -13.95
C GLY A 265 -18.97 -2.30 -14.78
N HIS A 266 -19.65 -1.18 -14.97
CA HIS A 266 -20.40 -0.94 -16.18
C HIS A 266 -19.56 -0.03 -17.06
N GLN A 267 -19.20 -0.58 -18.20
CA GLN A 267 -18.79 0.15 -19.38
C GLN A 267 -20.03 0.95 -19.81
N ASP A 268 -20.36 2.02 -19.07
CA ASP A 268 -21.49 2.89 -19.39
C ASP A 268 -21.23 3.39 -20.80
N SER A 269 -22.10 2.95 -21.69
CA SER A 269 -22.06 3.34 -23.09
C SER A 269 -22.06 4.87 -23.14
N ALA A 270 -21.40 5.48 -24.13
CA ALA A 270 -21.44 6.94 -24.27
C ALA A 270 -22.87 7.51 -24.28
N GLN A 271 -23.87 6.67 -24.58
CA GLN A 271 -25.30 6.95 -24.50
C GLN A 271 -25.84 7.00 -23.06
N GLU A 272 -25.39 6.16 -22.13
CA GLU A 272 -25.80 6.22 -20.71
C GLU A 272 -25.25 7.44 -20.01
N VAL A 273 -23.97 7.77 -20.26
CA VAL A 273 -23.38 9.02 -19.76
C VAL A 273 -24.12 10.23 -20.35
N GLN A 274 -24.50 10.18 -21.63
CA GLN A 274 -25.30 11.23 -22.25
C GLN A 274 -26.70 11.34 -21.64
N PHE A 275 -27.34 10.23 -21.31
CA PHE A 275 -28.67 10.21 -20.67
C PHE A 275 -28.59 10.74 -19.22
N GLN A 276 -27.54 10.38 -18.48
CA GLN A 276 -27.28 10.92 -17.14
C GLN A 276 -27.00 12.43 -17.18
N VAL A 277 -26.15 12.88 -18.11
CA VAL A 277 -25.87 14.32 -18.30
C VAL A 277 -27.13 15.07 -18.72
N GLN A 278 -27.96 14.50 -19.59
CA GLN A 278 -29.23 15.10 -19.97
C GLN A 278 -30.20 15.17 -18.79
N GLY A 279 -30.31 14.11 -17.97
CA GLY A 279 -31.14 14.12 -16.77
C GLY A 279 -30.66 15.14 -15.72
N LEU A 280 -29.34 15.29 -15.55
CA LEU A 280 -28.76 16.32 -14.69
C LEU A 280 -29.02 17.72 -15.24
N TYR A 281 -28.97 17.90 -16.56
CA TYR A 281 -29.26 19.17 -17.21
C TYR A 281 -30.75 19.53 -17.14
N GLU A 282 -31.65 18.56 -17.34
CA GLU A 282 -33.09 18.75 -17.14
C GLU A 282 -33.42 19.11 -15.70
N ARG A 283 -32.76 18.49 -14.73
CA ARG A 283 -32.89 18.86 -13.30
C ARG A 283 -32.35 20.25 -13.00
N TYR A 284 -31.24 20.64 -13.62
CA TYR A 284 -30.70 21.99 -13.52
C TYR A 284 -31.65 23.04 -14.13
N VAL A 285 -32.24 22.74 -15.29
CA VAL A 285 -33.19 23.64 -15.96
C VAL A 285 -34.49 23.73 -15.17
N SER A 286 -35.04 22.62 -14.65
CA SER A 286 -36.27 22.65 -13.86
C SER A 286 -36.11 23.38 -12.54
N THR A 287 -34.97 23.21 -11.86
CA THR A 287 -34.66 23.98 -10.64
C THR A 287 -34.47 25.47 -10.94
N ARG A 288 -33.87 25.81 -12.08
CA ARG A 288 -33.71 27.21 -12.50
C ARG A 288 -35.03 27.84 -12.96
N GLN A 289 -35.91 27.08 -13.57
CA GLN A 289 -37.28 27.50 -13.90
C GLN A 289 -38.10 27.69 -12.63
N SER A 290 -38.08 26.75 -11.70
CA SER A 290 -38.73 26.92 -10.38
C SER A 290 -38.23 28.16 -9.64
N LEU A 291 -36.92 28.44 -9.69
CA LEU A 291 -36.36 29.64 -9.07
C LEU A 291 -36.82 30.92 -9.79
N LEU A 292 -36.92 30.89 -11.12
CA LEU A 292 -37.46 32.01 -11.89
C LEU A 292 -38.96 32.19 -11.65
N ASP A 293 -39.73 31.12 -11.52
CA ASP A 293 -41.15 31.14 -11.18
C ASP A 293 -41.34 31.68 -9.75
N ASP A 294 -40.51 31.26 -8.79
CA ASP A 294 -40.50 31.79 -7.43
C ASP A 294 -40.14 33.29 -7.41
N MET A 295 -39.17 33.70 -8.23
CA MET A 295 -38.83 35.12 -8.40
C MET A 295 -39.96 35.90 -9.09
N GLU A 296 -40.63 35.32 -10.08
CA GLU A 296 -41.76 35.94 -10.79
C GLU A 296 -43.00 36.02 -9.89
N MET A 297 -43.25 35.03 -9.02
CA MET A 297 -44.29 35.09 -7.98
C MET A 297 -43.99 36.20 -6.95
N VAL A 298 -42.71 36.44 -6.65
CA VAL A 298 -42.27 37.55 -5.79
C VAL A 298 -42.41 38.90 -6.50
N GLU A 299 -42.20 38.98 -7.82
CA GLU A 299 -42.36 40.19 -8.62
C GLU A 299 -43.83 40.52 -8.96
N THR A 300 -44.70 39.51 -9.11
CA THR A 300 -46.11 39.68 -9.51
C THR A 300 -47.10 39.80 -8.34
N GLY A 301 -46.63 39.61 -7.09
CA GLY A 301 -47.37 40.06 -5.91
C GLY A 301 -48.73 39.40 -5.68
N ALA A 302 -48.89 38.12 -6.04
CA ALA A 302 -50.09 37.34 -5.76
C ALA A 302 -49.82 36.31 -4.64
N LEU A 303 -49.95 36.74 -3.39
CA LEU A 303 -50.04 35.85 -2.23
C LEU A 303 -51.48 35.36 -2.06
N PRO A 304 -51.75 34.04 -1.88
CA PRO A 304 -52.91 33.59 -1.13
C PRO A 304 -52.59 33.75 0.37
N ASP A 305 -53.42 34.53 1.05
CA ASP A 305 -53.40 34.69 2.50
C ASP A 305 -53.61 33.34 3.20
N ASP A 306 -52.61 32.88 3.95
CA ASP A 306 -52.84 32.31 5.27
C ASP A 306 -51.60 32.47 6.17
N PRO A 307 -51.77 32.73 7.48
CA PRO A 307 -50.73 33.30 8.31
C PRO A 307 -50.00 32.20 9.09
N ILE A 308 -48.67 32.11 8.96
CA ILE A 308 -47.77 31.71 10.06
C ILE A 308 -46.38 32.27 9.78
N THR A 309 -46.07 33.32 10.54
CA THR A 309 -44.80 33.52 11.26
C THR A 309 -43.50 33.37 10.47
N MET A 310 -42.92 34.48 10.02
CA MET A 310 -41.74 35.09 10.64
C MET A 310 -41.29 36.35 9.86
N PRO A 311 -40.85 37.42 10.55
CA PRO A 311 -40.60 38.72 9.94
C PRO A 311 -39.15 38.89 9.42
N LYS A 312 -39.08 39.26 8.13
CA LYS A 312 -38.25 40.31 7.48
C LYS A 312 -36.84 40.66 8.01
N GLN A 313 -35.87 40.49 7.08
CA GLN A 313 -34.97 41.49 6.46
C GLN A 313 -33.95 42.28 7.33
N PRO A 314 -32.73 42.53 6.80
CA PRO A 314 -32.49 43.69 5.91
C PRO A 314 -31.63 43.34 4.66
N SER A 315 -32.04 43.69 3.44
CA SER A 315 -31.67 44.91 2.67
C SER A 315 -30.17 45.18 2.56
N THR A 316 -29.59 44.80 1.43
CA THR A 316 -28.38 45.41 0.85
C THR A 316 -28.73 46.71 0.11
N PRO A 317 -27.91 47.76 0.22
CA PRO A 317 -27.74 48.72 -0.85
C PRO A 317 -26.29 48.67 -1.36
N ALA A 318 -26.11 48.25 -2.61
CA ALA A 318 -24.90 48.56 -3.35
C ALA A 318 -25.04 49.97 -3.94
N GLY A 319 -24.39 50.95 -3.32
CA GLY A 319 -24.26 52.31 -3.82
C GLY A 319 -22.86 52.85 -3.57
N ARG A 320 -22.07 52.93 -4.64
CA ARG A 320 -20.69 53.45 -4.67
C ARG A 320 -20.57 54.81 -3.98
N SER A 321 -19.59 54.97 -3.08
CA SER A 321 -18.87 56.23 -2.93
C SER A 321 -17.45 56.03 -2.39
N ARG A 322 -16.61 56.95 -2.84
CA ARG A 322 -15.15 56.95 -2.89
C ARG A 322 -14.60 57.62 -1.61
N ALA A 323 -13.47 57.10 -1.13
CA ALA A 323 -12.51 57.71 -0.20
C ALA A 323 -13.02 58.08 1.21
N GLY A 324 -12.47 57.39 2.22
CA GLY A 324 -12.58 57.75 3.62
C GLY A 324 -12.18 56.57 4.49
N THR A 325 -10.99 56.63 5.09
CA THR A 325 -10.55 55.74 6.17
C THR A 325 -11.51 55.82 7.35
N THR A 326 -12.48 54.93 7.40
CA THR A 326 -13.25 54.62 8.60
C THR A 326 -13.44 53.12 8.63
N GLN A 327 -12.80 52.44 9.58
CA GLN A 327 -13.08 51.04 9.82
C GLN A 327 -14.58 50.89 10.12
N PRO A 328 -15.33 50.07 9.37
CA PRO A 328 -16.67 49.73 9.79
C PRO A 328 -16.51 48.86 11.04
N THR A 329 -16.84 49.42 12.20
CA THR A 329 -17.03 48.62 13.41
C THR A 329 -18.30 47.80 13.20
N LEU A 330 -18.15 46.65 12.54
CA LEU A 330 -19.17 45.60 12.48
C LEU A 330 -19.61 45.31 13.91
N THR A 331 -20.90 45.44 14.16
CA THR A 331 -21.45 45.11 15.47
C THR A 331 -21.25 43.61 15.73
N ALA A 332 -20.94 43.22 16.97
CA ALA A 332 -20.63 41.82 17.29
C ALA A 332 -21.75 40.84 16.86
N SER A 333 -22.99 41.32 16.81
CA SER A 333 -24.18 40.60 16.31
C SER A 333 -24.15 40.31 14.81
N GLU A 334 -23.66 41.24 13.99
CA GLU A 334 -23.55 41.05 12.53
C GLU A 334 -22.39 40.10 12.19
N LEU A 335 -21.29 40.17 12.94
CA LEU A 335 -20.17 39.21 12.85
C LEU A 335 -20.59 37.79 13.23
N LEU A 336 -21.44 37.65 14.26
CA LEU A 336 -21.96 36.35 14.70
C LEU A 336 -22.86 35.68 13.66
N ALA A 337 -23.60 36.45 12.86
CA ALA A 337 -24.44 35.92 11.78
C ALA A 337 -23.63 35.39 10.59
N VAL A 338 -22.45 35.96 10.32
CA VAL A 338 -21.56 35.56 9.21
C VAL A 338 -20.60 34.43 9.62
N LEU A 339 -20.33 34.27 10.92
CA LEU A 339 -19.41 33.24 11.44
C LEU A 339 -19.70 31.82 10.93
N PRO A 340 -20.95 31.33 10.90
CA PRO A 340 -21.26 29.99 10.39
C PRO A 340 -20.89 29.82 8.92
N THR A 341 -21.14 30.85 8.11
CA THR A 341 -20.77 30.83 6.68
C THR A 341 -19.25 30.87 6.51
N LEU A 342 -18.54 31.64 7.32
CA LEU A 342 -17.08 31.72 7.26
C LEU A 342 -16.42 30.40 7.68
N VAL A 343 -16.94 29.78 8.75
CA VAL A 343 -16.51 28.46 9.20
C VAL A 343 -16.82 27.39 8.16
N GLN A 344 -17.98 27.48 7.49
CA GLN A 344 -18.30 26.56 6.40
C GLN A 344 -17.33 26.75 5.22
N THR A 345 -17.04 27.99 4.82
CA THR A 345 -16.09 28.25 3.74
C THR A 345 -14.67 27.81 4.08
N SER A 346 -14.22 27.93 5.34
CA SER A 346 -12.89 27.44 5.71
C SER A 346 -12.82 25.91 5.75
N ARG A 347 -13.91 25.24 6.11
CA ARG A 347 -14.03 23.77 5.98
C ARG A 347 -14.04 23.34 4.52
N ASP A 348 -14.77 24.05 3.67
CA ASP A 348 -14.83 23.76 2.25
C ASP A 348 -13.45 23.97 1.61
N GLU A 349 -12.74 25.05 1.96
CA GLU A 349 -11.35 25.31 1.53
C GLU A 349 -10.39 24.20 1.98
N ALA A 350 -10.46 23.79 3.25
CA ALA A 350 -9.65 22.68 3.77
C ALA A 350 -9.94 21.37 3.01
N SER A 351 -11.22 21.08 2.75
CA SER A 351 -11.63 19.89 1.98
C SER A 351 -11.14 19.94 0.53
N LEU A 352 -11.12 21.12 -0.09
CA LEU A 352 -10.65 21.31 -1.45
C LEU A 352 -9.13 21.18 -1.53
N LEU A 353 -8.39 21.72 -0.55
CA LEU A 353 -6.96 21.52 -0.43
C LEU A 353 -6.60 20.04 -0.27
N GLN A 354 -7.35 19.31 0.57
CA GLN A 354 -7.17 17.86 0.71
C GLN A 354 -7.42 17.11 -0.61
N ARG A 355 -8.52 17.41 -1.31
CA ARG A 355 -8.84 16.81 -2.62
C ARG A 355 -7.77 17.13 -3.67
N THR A 356 -7.30 18.37 -3.75
CA THR A 356 -6.27 18.75 -4.72
C THR A 356 -4.91 18.11 -4.41
N ALA A 357 -4.54 17.97 -3.13
CA ALA A 357 -3.35 17.23 -2.72
C ALA A 357 -3.45 15.75 -3.09
N PHE A 358 -4.62 15.13 -2.85
CA PHE A 358 -4.90 13.75 -3.24
C PHE A 358 -4.77 13.55 -4.76
N LEU A 359 -5.40 14.40 -5.57
CA LEU A 359 -5.32 14.32 -7.03
C LEU A 359 -3.89 14.50 -7.54
N ARG A 360 -3.09 15.39 -6.94
CA ARG A 360 -1.66 15.53 -7.27
C ARG A 360 -0.88 14.26 -6.94
N LYS A 361 -1.14 13.64 -5.79
CA LYS A 361 -0.51 12.36 -5.40
C LYS A 361 -0.88 11.27 -6.41
N GLN A 362 -2.16 11.15 -6.76
CA GLN A 362 -2.63 10.17 -7.73
C GLN A 362 -2.05 10.39 -9.13
N ALA A 363 -1.97 11.64 -9.60
CA ALA A 363 -1.35 11.98 -10.88
C ALA A 363 0.14 11.63 -10.91
N ASN A 364 0.86 11.86 -9.81
CA ASN A 364 2.27 11.48 -9.70
C ASN A 364 2.46 9.96 -9.70
N ILE A 365 1.60 9.21 -8.99
CA ILE A 365 1.61 7.74 -8.98
C ILE A 365 1.37 7.22 -10.40
N ALA A 366 0.28 7.64 -11.05
CA ALA A 366 -0.04 7.23 -12.41
C ALA A 366 1.07 7.60 -13.41
N SER A 367 1.67 8.78 -13.27
CA SER A 367 2.83 9.19 -14.08
C SER A 367 4.04 8.27 -13.82
N SER A 368 4.32 7.91 -12.58
CA SER A 368 5.43 7.02 -12.24
C SER A 368 5.22 5.58 -12.76
N GLU A 369 4.01 5.06 -12.65
CA GLU A 369 3.61 3.76 -13.19
C GLU A 369 3.67 3.75 -14.72
N THR A 370 3.20 4.82 -15.36
CA THR A 370 3.31 5.00 -16.81
C THR A 370 4.78 5.03 -17.25
N LYS A 371 5.64 5.73 -16.52
CA LYS A 371 7.09 5.72 -16.79
C LYS A 371 7.68 4.33 -16.61
N GLN A 372 7.35 3.62 -15.53
CA GLN A 372 7.85 2.28 -15.29
C GLN A 372 7.40 1.29 -16.36
N THR A 373 6.13 1.35 -16.77
CA THR A 373 5.59 0.49 -17.84
C THR A 373 6.23 0.82 -19.19
N VAL A 374 6.42 2.10 -19.52
CA VAL A 374 7.15 2.51 -20.73
C VAL A 374 8.60 2.05 -20.69
N GLN A 375 9.30 2.16 -19.56
CA GLN A 375 10.67 1.65 -19.40
C GLN A 375 10.71 0.13 -19.53
N ARG A 376 9.71 -0.59 -18.99
CA ARG A 376 9.61 -2.04 -19.15
C ARG A 376 9.38 -2.42 -20.61
N LEU A 377 8.46 -1.75 -21.29
CA LEU A 377 8.19 -1.94 -22.71
C LEU A 377 9.42 -1.57 -23.57
N ALA A 378 10.17 -0.53 -23.20
CA ALA A 378 11.44 -0.18 -23.86
C ALA A 378 12.48 -1.28 -23.66
N GLY A 379 12.54 -1.84 -22.45
CA GLY A 379 13.40 -2.97 -22.11
C GLY A 379 13.00 -4.26 -22.84
N GLU A 380 11.70 -4.51 -23.04
CA GLU A 380 11.19 -5.67 -23.78
C GLU A 380 11.31 -5.48 -25.30
N SER A 381 11.22 -4.24 -25.79
CA SER A 381 11.36 -3.90 -27.19
C SER A 381 12.81 -4.14 -27.67
N HIS A 382 12.92 -4.66 -28.89
CA HIS A 382 14.19 -4.75 -29.62
C HIS A 382 14.39 -3.57 -30.57
N LEU A 383 13.42 -2.65 -30.66
CA LEU A 383 13.44 -1.52 -31.58
C LEU A 383 13.98 -0.24 -30.93
N VAL A 384 13.91 -0.14 -29.60
CA VAL A 384 14.26 1.07 -28.86
C VAL A 384 15.42 0.78 -27.90
N PRO A 385 16.40 1.70 -27.75
CA PRO A 385 17.46 1.54 -26.75
C PRO A 385 16.87 1.46 -25.33
N PRO A 386 17.41 0.59 -24.45
CA PRO A 386 16.95 0.52 -23.08
C PRO A 386 17.23 1.86 -22.36
N GLN A 387 16.31 2.28 -21.48
CA GLN A 387 16.38 3.51 -20.68
C GLN A 387 16.07 4.83 -21.40
N THR A 388 15.44 4.81 -22.59
CA THR A 388 14.91 6.05 -23.17
C THR A 388 13.54 6.39 -22.58
N ASP A 389 13.50 7.31 -21.63
CA ASP A 389 12.24 7.91 -21.13
C ASP A 389 11.59 8.85 -22.17
N ASN A 390 12.31 9.13 -23.26
CA ASN A 390 11.89 10.08 -24.27
C ASN A 390 11.02 9.41 -25.34
N ILE A 391 9.75 9.80 -25.40
CA ILE A 391 8.77 9.37 -26.42
C ILE A 391 9.29 9.64 -27.84
N ALA A 392 10.14 10.66 -28.03
CA ALA A 392 10.77 10.92 -29.34
C ALA A 392 11.63 9.76 -29.85
N ALA A 393 12.27 8.99 -28.96
CA ALA A 393 13.06 7.82 -29.37
C ALA A 393 12.16 6.69 -29.92
N TRP A 394 10.94 6.56 -29.39
CA TRP A 394 9.94 5.63 -29.90
C TRP A 394 9.43 6.03 -31.28
N ASP A 395 9.23 7.32 -31.52
CA ASP A 395 8.81 7.83 -32.83
C ASP A 395 9.89 7.59 -33.91
N VAL A 396 11.15 7.86 -33.57
CA VAL A 396 12.29 7.55 -34.46
C VAL A 396 12.40 6.05 -34.72
N ALA A 397 12.28 5.20 -33.71
CA ALA A 397 12.33 3.75 -33.90
C ALA A 397 11.12 3.22 -34.71
N ALA A 398 9.93 3.81 -34.53
CA ALA A 398 8.75 3.47 -35.31
C ALA A 398 8.95 3.82 -36.78
N THR A 399 9.42 5.03 -37.09
CA THR A 399 9.72 5.44 -38.47
C THR A 399 10.81 4.55 -39.09
N GLU A 400 11.90 4.27 -38.38
CA GLU A 400 12.97 3.39 -38.89
C GLU A 400 12.49 1.95 -39.14
N SER A 401 11.68 1.39 -38.24
CA SER A 401 11.13 0.03 -38.41
C SER A 401 10.14 -0.06 -39.56
N THR A 402 9.30 0.97 -39.76
CA THR A 402 8.36 1.04 -40.90
C THR A 402 9.11 1.19 -42.22
N GLU A 403 10.21 1.93 -42.26
CA GLU A 403 11.06 2.02 -43.44
C GLU A 403 11.75 0.69 -43.76
N LYS A 404 12.32 0.01 -42.76
CA LYS A 404 12.97 -1.30 -42.92
C LYS A 404 12.00 -2.36 -43.40
N THR A 405 10.82 -2.45 -42.79
CA THR A 405 9.77 -3.40 -43.22
C THR A 405 9.29 -3.10 -44.64
N ARG A 406 9.11 -1.82 -44.99
CA ARG A 406 8.77 -1.42 -46.36
C ARG A 406 9.86 -1.79 -47.37
N ALA A 407 11.13 -1.63 -47.01
CA ALA A 407 12.25 -2.03 -47.87
C ALA A 407 12.28 -3.55 -48.06
N PHE A 408 12.16 -4.32 -46.98
CA PHE A 408 12.10 -5.78 -47.00
C PHE A 408 10.94 -6.31 -47.87
N VAL A 409 9.74 -5.75 -47.70
CA VAL A 409 8.57 -6.13 -48.53
C VAL A 409 8.81 -5.78 -50.00
N LYS A 410 9.37 -4.60 -50.30
CA LYS A 410 9.70 -4.23 -51.69
C LYS A 410 10.71 -5.19 -52.31
N GLU A 411 11.72 -5.61 -51.56
CA GLU A 411 12.71 -6.58 -52.03
C GLU A 411 12.09 -7.95 -52.30
N HIS A 412 11.26 -8.45 -51.39
CA HIS A 412 10.54 -9.72 -51.57
C HIS A 412 9.55 -9.66 -52.74
N VAL A 413 8.86 -8.54 -52.93
CA VAL A 413 7.96 -8.35 -54.08
C VAL A 413 8.75 -8.33 -55.38
N LYS A 414 9.91 -7.67 -55.44
CA LYS A 414 10.79 -7.69 -56.62
C LYS A 414 11.30 -9.09 -56.93
N ALA A 415 11.86 -9.78 -55.93
CA ALA A 415 12.31 -11.16 -56.09
C ALA A 415 11.16 -12.09 -56.55
N GLY A 416 9.95 -11.87 -56.04
CA GLY A 416 8.73 -12.55 -56.49
C GLY A 416 8.41 -12.28 -57.96
N LEU A 417 8.44 -11.01 -58.39
CA LEU A 417 8.22 -10.61 -59.78
C LEU A 417 9.28 -11.21 -60.72
N ASP A 418 10.54 -11.22 -60.32
CA ASP A 418 11.64 -11.80 -61.09
C ASP A 418 11.45 -13.32 -61.23
N SER A 419 11.04 -14.01 -60.16
CA SER A 419 10.73 -15.44 -60.19
C SER A 419 9.54 -15.77 -61.11
N ILE A 420 8.51 -14.93 -61.13
CA ILE A 420 7.37 -15.06 -62.04
C ILE A 420 7.81 -14.79 -63.49
N GLY A 421 8.68 -13.81 -63.71
CA GLY A 421 9.30 -13.53 -65.01
C GLY A 421 10.04 -14.74 -65.54
N HIS A 422 10.89 -15.34 -64.71
CA HIS A 422 11.62 -16.56 -65.06
C HIS A 422 10.67 -17.74 -65.35
N ALA A 423 9.64 -17.94 -64.53
CA ALA A 423 8.64 -18.98 -64.76
C ALA A 423 7.87 -18.77 -66.09
N ARG A 424 7.56 -17.53 -66.45
CA ARG A 424 6.94 -17.20 -67.75
C ARG A 424 7.87 -17.50 -68.92
N GLU A 425 9.15 -17.18 -68.81
CA GLU A 425 10.14 -17.50 -69.84
C GLU A 425 10.26 -19.01 -70.03
N VAL A 426 10.36 -19.77 -68.94
CA VAL A 426 10.38 -21.24 -68.98
C VAL A 426 9.10 -21.77 -69.64
N LEU A 427 7.92 -21.27 -69.28
CA LEU A 427 6.65 -21.66 -69.91
C LEU A 427 6.63 -21.34 -71.42
N ALA A 428 7.13 -20.18 -71.83
CA ALA A 428 7.23 -19.82 -73.24
C ALA A 428 8.15 -20.78 -74.00
N THR A 429 9.29 -21.18 -73.42
CA THR A 429 10.18 -22.19 -74.06
C THR A 429 9.52 -23.56 -74.17
N ILE A 430 8.74 -23.98 -73.17
CA ILE A 430 7.99 -25.24 -73.20
C ILE A 430 6.89 -25.19 -74.26
N GLN A 431 6.16 -24.08 -74.36
CA GLN A 431 5.15 -23.88 -75.40
C GLN A 431 5.76 -23.86 -76.80
N ALA A 432 6.91 -23.21 -76.99
CA ALA A 432 7.64 -23.21 -78.25
C ALA A 432 8.06 -24.64 -78.65
N LYS A 433 8.68 -25.40 -77.73
CA LYS A 433 9.02 -26.81 -77.95
C LYS A 433 7.80 -27.67 -78.28
N ARG A 434 6.68 -27.45 -77.58
CA ARG A 434 5.42 -28.15 -77.86
C ARG A 434 4.92 -27.85 -79.28
N SER A 435 4.90 -26.58 -79.70
CA SER A 435 4.49 -26.21 -81.06
C SER A 435 5.39 -26.83 -82.14
N ALA A 436 6.71 -26.88 -81.92
CA ALA A 436 7.64 -27.54 -82.83
C ALA A 436 7.39 -29.05 -82.94
N LEU A 437 7.06 -29.72 -81.83
CA LEU A 437 6.69 -31.13 -81.84
C LEU A 437 5.37 -31.39 -82.58
N GLU A 438 4.37 -30.53 -82.43
CA GLU A 438 3.10 -30.64 -83.18
C GLU A 438 3.34 -30.45 -84.70
N HIS A 439 4.23 -29.55 -85.09
CA HIS A 439 4.62 -29.38 -86.51
C HIS A 439 5.32 -30.61 -87.08
N LEU A 440 6.17 -31.29 -86.30
CA LEU A 440 6.81 -32.56 -86.71
C LEU A 440 5.81 -33.71 -86.88
N LYS A 441 4.72 -33.68 -86.12
CA LYS A 441 3.67 -34.72 -86.17
C LYS A 441 2.74 -34.58 -87.38
N GLY A 442 2.64 -33.39 -87.97
CA GLY A 442 1.82 -33.12 -89.17
C GLY A 442 2.52 -33.39 -90.51
N THR A 443 3.79 -33.79 -90.50
CA THR A 443 4.61 -34.08 -91.70
C THR A 443 4.92 -35.57 -91.90
N LEU A 444 4.29 -36.45 -91.11
CA LEU A 444 4.22 -37.90 -91.30
C LEU A 444 2.84 -38.25 -91.85
#